data_AF-A0A522WVC0-F1
#
_entry.id   AF-A0A522WVC0-F1
#
_cell.length_a   1.000
_cell.length_b   1.000
_cell.length_c   1.000
_cell.angle_alpha   90.00
_cell.angle_beta   90.00
_cell.angle_gamma   90.00
#
_symmetry.space_group_name_H-M   'P 1'
#
loop_
_entity.id
_entity.type
_entity.pdbx_description
1 polymer ?
#
loop_
_entity_poly.entity_id
_entity_poly.type
_entity_poly.pdbx_seq_one_letter_code
_entity_poly.pdbx_strand_id
1 'polypeptide(L)'
;MWYFTWILGLLLACSLGIINVLRLEAQETWDREHIPLDPLTQLMTKDTMLGRLKEKVENSKLNGFPFSILFISLRGFKTRNNNLPEHEMDAILRGVADCVKEDIRAGVDIAARMSDQDFLIAMPGSPLKKAEQIAAQIKNEISERVKAPGVVVEAAVGVAEYSVSTEDFAATSNEVDELIRVAAAKSCL
;
A
#
# COMPACT_ATOMS: atom_id res chain seq x y z
N MET A 1 -53.07 -26.49 -16.64
CA MET A 1 -51.70 -26.99 -16.44
C MET A 1 -50.61 -26.01 -16.89
N TRP A 2 -50.82 -25.15 -17.90
CA TRP A 2 -49.80 -24.20 -18.39
C TRP A 2 -49.46 -23.03 -17.45
N TYR A 3 -50.40 -22.58 -16.62
CA TYR A 3 -50.11 -21.52 -15.64
C TYR A 3 -49.06 -21.92 -14.60
N PHE A 4 -48.96 -23.21 -14.28
CA PHE A 4 -48.01 -23.72 -13.31
C PHE A 4 -46.56 -23.56 -13.78
N THR A 5 -46.29 -23.79 -15.08
CA THR A 5 -44.93 -23.66 -15.64
C THR A 5 -44.48 -22.20 -15.69
N TRP A 6 -45.40 -21.26 -15.93
CA TRP A 6 -45.11 -19.82 -15.89
C TRP A 6 -44.84 -19.31 -14.49
N ILE A 7 -45.65 -19.71 -13.51
CA ILE A 7 -45.45 -19.35 -12.11
C ILE A 7 -44.12 -19.91 -11.60
N LEU A 8 -43.80 -21.16 -11.95
CA LEU A 8 -42.54 -21.79 -11.58
C LEU A 8 -41.34 -21.08 -12.23
N GLY A 9 -41.43 -20.71 -13.51
CA GLY A 9 -40.38 -19.96 -14.20
C GLY A 9 -40.13 -18.58 -13.60
N LEU A 10 -41.20 -17.86 -13.23
CA LEU A 10 -41.09 -16.56 -12.57
C LEU A 10 -40.44 -16.67 -11.19
N LEU A 11 -40.87 -17.66 -10.39
CA LEU A 11 -40.26 -17.93 -9.08
C LEU A 11 -38.77 -18.25 -9.20
N LEU A 12 -38.39 -19.06 -10.20
CA LEU A 12 -37.00 -19.44 -10.43
C LEU A 12 -36.15 -18.21 -10.83
N ALA A 13 -36.67 -17.36 -11.72
CA ALA A 13 -36.01 -16.10 -12.09
C ALA A 13 -35.82 -15.15 -10.90
N CYS A 14 -36.86 -14.98 -10.07
CA CYS A 14 -36.75 -14.18 -8.84
C CYS A 14 -35.73 -14.76 -7.86
N SER A 15 -35.72 -16.09 -7.67
CA SER A 15 -34.78 -16.74 -6.76
C SER A 15 -33.33 -16.56 -7.22
N LEU A 16 -33.05 -16.70 -8.53
CA LEU A 16 -31.73 -16.44 -9.10
C LEU A 16 -31.31 -14.98 -8.97
N GLY A 17 -32.25 -14.05 -9.18
CA GLY A 17 -32.00 -12.62 -8.97
C GLY A 17 -31.59 -12.29 -7.53
N ILE A 18 -32.31 -12.84 -6.56
CA ILE A 18 -32.01 -12.66 -5.13
C ILE A 18 -30.65 -13.30 -4.78
N ILE A 19 -30.37 -14.51 -5.25
CA ILE A 19 -29.08 -15.18 -5.02
C ILE A 19 -27.92 -14.36 -5.60
N ASN A 20 -28.08 -13.78 -6.79
CA ASN A 20 -27.05 -12.92 -7.39
C ASN A 20 -26.83 -11.64 -6.58
N VAL A 21 -27.89 -10.98 -6.13
CA VAL A 21 -27.79 -9.78 -5.27
C VAL A 21 -27.08 -10.12 -3.95
N LEU A 22 -27.49 -11.20 -3.28
CA LEU A 22 -26.85 -11.66 -2.04
C LEU A 22 -25.38 -12.05 -2.25
N ARG A 23 -25.03 -12.64 -3.39
CA ARG A 23 -23.63 -12.92 -3.73
C ARG A 23 -22.81 -11.65 -3.92
N LEU A 24 -23.36 -10.64 -4.57
CA LEU A 24 -22.68 -9.35 -4.77
C LEU A 24 -22.45 -8.65 -3.44
N GLU A 25 -23.48 -8.56 -2.59
CA GLU A 25 -23.35 -7.97 -1.25
C GLU A 25 -22.36 -8.75 -0.38
N ALA A 26 -22.44 -10.09 -0.40
CA ALA A 26 -21.49 -10.93 0.34
C ALA A 26 -20.05 -10.71 -0.15
N GLN A 27 -19.83 -10.59 -1.46
CA GLN A 27 -18.51 -10.35 -2.02
C GLN A 27 -17.95 -8.98 -1.58
N GLU A 28 -18.77 -7.93 -1.59
CA GLU A 28 -18.38 -6.62 -1.06
C GLU A 28 -18.06 -6.63 0.44
N THR A 29 -18.76 -7.45 1.24
CA THR A 29 -18.45 -7.60 2.67
C THR A 29 -17.17 -8.39 2.89
N TRP A 30 -16.95 -9.46 2.12
CA TRP A 30 -15.72 -10.27 2.20
C TRP A 30 -14.48 -9.44 1.85
N ASP A 31 -14.56 -8.62 0.80
CA ASP A 31 -13.47 -7.74 0.38
C ASP A 31 -13.21 -6.60 1.38
N ARG A 32 -14.24 -6.15 2.11
CA ARG A 32 -14.09 -5.16 3.19
C ARG A 32 -13.49 -5.74 4.47
N GLU A 33 -13.85 -6.97 4.82
CA GLU A 33 -13.38 -7.63 6.05
C GLU A 33 -11.99 -8.26 5.88
N HIS A 34 -11.68 -8.80 4.70
CA HIS A 34 -10.36 -9.35 4.41
C HIS A 34 -9.49 -8.29 3.76
N ILE A 35 -8.63 -7.66 4.55
CA ILE A 35 -7.56 -6.82 4.03
C ILE A 35 -6.52 -7.77 3.39
N PRO A 36 -6.36 -7.81 2.06
CA PRO A 36 -5.36 -8.67 1.47
C PRO A 36 -3.98 -8.14 1.83
N LEU A 37 -3.26 -8.97 2.60
CA LEU A 37 -1.88 -8.74 3.00
C LEU A 37 -0.94 -9.53 2.08
N ASP A 38 0.24 -8.97 1.84
CA ASP A 38 1.33 -9.67 1.17
C ASP A 38 1.76 -10.87 2.04
N PRO A 39 1.72 -12.12 1.53
CA PRO A 39 2.00 -13.30 2.33
C PRO A 39 3.42 -13.31 2.89
N LEU A 40 4.38 -12.70 2.16
CA LEU A 40 5.78 -12.63 2.57
C LEU A 40 6.01 -11.60 3.68
N THR A 41 5.57 -10.36 3.46
CA THR A 41 5.91 -9.23 4.34
C THR A 41 4.83 -8.91 5.37
N GLN A 42 3.62 -9.47 5.23
CA GLN A 42 2.44 -9.16 6.05
C GLN A 42 2.12 -7.65 6.06
N LEU A 43 2.53 -6.93 5.01
CA LEU A 43 2.15 -5.55 4.73
C LEU A 43 0.92 -5.54 3.82
N MET A 44 0.27 -4.40 3.68
CA MET A 44 -0.83 -4.27 2.71
C MET A 44 -0.34 -4.50 1.28
N THR A 45 -1.21 -5.07 0.46
CA THR A 45 -0.98 -5.12 -0.99
C THR A 45 -1.16 -3.73 -1.61
N LYS A 46 -0.58 -3.54 -2.81
CA LYS A 46 -0.72 -2.31 -3.59
C LYS A 46 -2.17 -1.85 -3.74
N ASP A 47 -3.08 -2.77 -4.07
CA ASP A 47 -4.48 -2.42 -4.35
C ASP A 47 -5.20 -1.90 -3.09
N THR A 48 -4.99 -2.58 -1.95
CA THR A 48 -5.48 -2.13 -0.64
C THR A 48 -4.93 -0.76 -0.26
N MET A 49 -3.64 -0.55 -0.51
CA MET A 49 -2.97 0.69 -0.18
C MET A 49 -3.57 1.86 -0.95
N LEU A 50 -3.77 1.71 -2.26
CA LEU A 50 -4.34 2.76 -3.10
C LEU A 50 -5.76 3.14 -2.66
N GLY A 51 -6.60 2.15 -2.30
CA GLY A 51 -7.92 2.41 -1.74
C GLY A 51 -7.87 3.26 -0.46
N ARG A 52 -7.06 2.83 0.52
CA ARG A 52 -6.91 3.55 1.80
C ARG A 52 -6.22 4.90 1.68
N LEU A 53 -5.32 5.02 0.71
CA LEU A 53 -4.58 6.25 0.46
C LEU A 53 -5.52 7.36 -0.04
N LYS A 54 -6.46 7.03 -0.94
CA LYS A 54 -7.52 7.96 -1.38
C LYS A 54 -8.33 8.47 -0.20
N GLU A 55 -8.82 7.58 0.66
CA GLU A 55 -9.59 7.96 1.85
C GLU A 55 -8.78 8.88 2.79
N LYS A 56 -7.49 8.59 3.01
CA LYS A 56 -6.63 9.40 3.89
C LYS A 56 -6.31 10.78 3.30
N VAL A 57 -6.10 10.88 1.98
CA VAL A 57 -5.87 12.16 1.29
C VAL A 57 -7.13 13.02 1.35
N GLU A 58 -8.31 12.45 1.09
CA GLU A 58 -9.59 13.16 1.24
C GLU A 58 -9.81 13.68 2.67
N ASN A 59 -9.52 12.84 3.68
CA ASN A 59 -9.59 13.24 5.08
C ASN A 59 -8.59 14.35 5.44
N SER A 60 -7.37 14.31 4.89
CA SER A 60 -6.37 15.37 5.07
C SER A 60 -6.84 16.68 4.45
N LYS A 61 -7.43 16.64 3.25
CA LYS A 61 -8.01 17.80 2.56
C LYS A 61 -9.14 18.44 3.34
N LEU A 62 -10.04 17.64 3.91
CA LEU A 62 -11.18 18.14 4.70
C LEU A 62 -10.74 18.79 6.02
N ASN A 63 -9.74 18.22 6.70
CA ASN A 63 -9.30 18.68 8.02
C ASN A 63 -8.12 19.67 7.98
N GLY A 64 -7.49 19.86 6.82
CA GLY A 64 -6.29 20.68 6.66
C GLY A 64 -5.05 20.12 7.37
N PHE A 65 -5.01 18.80 7.65
CA PHE A 65 -3.86 18.19 8.31
C PHE A 65 -2.76 17.84 7.30
N PRO A 66 -1.47 17.98 7.68
CA PRO A 66 -0.37 17.59 6.81
C PRO A 66 -0.41 16.09 6.54
N PHE A 67 -0.14 15.71 5.30
CA PHE A 67 -0.14 14.31 4.89
C PHE A 67 1.12 14.03 4.10
N SER A 68 1.96 13.12 4.60
CA SER A 68 3.21 12.76 3.93
C SER A 68 3.23 11.29 3.54
N ILE A 69 3.93 10.98 2.46
CA ILE A 69 4.21 9.62 2.04
C ILE A 69 5.72 9.40 1.89
N LEU A 70 6.12 8.17 2.18
CA LEU A 70 7.47 7.65 2.00
C LEU A 70 7.41 6.55 0.95
N PHE A 71 8.28 6.65 -0.04
CA PHE A 71 8.52 5.60 -1.02
C PHE A 71 9.91 5.04 -0.81
N ILE A 72 10.02 3.74 -0.55
CA ILE A 72 11.28 3.03 -0.30
C ILE A 72 11.50 2.06 -1.45
N SER A 73 12.62 2.19 -2.15
CA SER A 73 13.04 1.25 -3.19
C SER A 73 14.37 0.60 -2.84
N LEU A 74 14.45 -0.73 -2.90
CA LEU A 74 15.70 -1.47 -2.69
C LEU A 74 16.47 -1.51 -4.02
N ARG A 75 17.38 -0.55 -4.22
CA ARG A 75 18.04 -0.34 -5.51
C ARG A 75 18.97 -1.50 -5.87
N GLY A 76 18.71 -2.12 -7.02
CA GLY A 76 19.54 -3.22 -7.54
C GLY A 76 19.49 -4.48 -6.67
N PHE A 77 18.46 -4.65 -5.83
CA PHE A 77 18.32 -5.78 -4.92
C PHE A 77 18.45 -7.13 -5.65
N LYS A 78 17.69 -7.35 -6.72
CA LYS A 78 17.77 -8.58 -7.52
C LYS A 78 19.12 -8.76 -8.23
N THR A 79 19.74 -7.69 -8.70
CA THR A 79 21.01 -7.76 -9.44
C THR A 79 22.20 -8.05 -8.52
N ARG A 80 22.26 -7.39 -7.36
CA ARG A 80 23.35 -7.56 -6.39
C ARG A 80 23.28 -8.89 -5.65
N ASN A 81 22.07 -9.43 -5.48
CA ASN A 81 21.82 -10.66 -4.74
C ASN A 81 21.40 -11.83 -5.66
N ASN A 82 21.73 -11.79 -6.97
CA ASN A 82 21.28 -12.82 -7.92
C ASN A 82 21.83 -14.24 -7.62
N ASN A 83 22.92 -14.31 -6.87
CA ASN A 83 23.59 -15.56 -6.47
C ASN A 83 23.01 -16.12 -5.17
N LEU A 84 22.16 -15.36 -4.48
CA LEU A 84 21.52 -15.83 -3.26
C LEU A 84 20.31 -16.70 -3.60
N PRO A 85 20.06 -17.76 -2.84
CA PRO A 85 18.84 -18.53 -2.98
C PRO A 85 17.62 -17.69 -2.54
N GLU A 86 16.48 -17.96 -3.17
CA GLU A 86 15.24 -17.17 -3.03
C GLU A 86 14.81 -16.98 -1.56
N HIS A 87 14.96 -18.01 -0.73
CA HIS A 87 14.60 -17.95 0.69
C HIS A 87 15.42 -16.95 1.51
N GLU A 88 16.68 -16.67 1.13
CA GLU A 88 17.51 -15.65 1.78
C GLU A 88 17.07 -14.24 1.36
N MET A 89 16.72 -14.07 0.07
CA MET A 89 16.13 -12.83 -0.42
C MET A 89 14.78 -12.53 0.26
N ASP A 90 13.97 -13.55 0.47
CA ASP A 90 12.70 -13.45 1.21
C ASP A 90 12.90 -13.10 2.68
N ALA A 91 13.97 -13.61 3.31
CA ALA A 91 14.33 -13.22 4.67
C ALA A 91 14.74 -11.74 4.75
N ILE A 92 15.48 -11.25 3.76
CA ILE A 92 15.84 -9.83 3.65
C ILE A 92 14.59 -8.95 3.52
N LEU A 93 13.67 -9.31 2.63
CA LEU A 93 12.43 -8.55 2.40
C LEU A 93 11.55 -8.53 3.66
N ARG A 94 11.49 -9.63 4.41
CA ARG A 94 10.84 -9.69 5.72
C ARG A 94 11.51 -8.76 6.73
N GLY A 95 12.84 -8.76 6.81
CA GLY A 95 13.59 -7.87 7.68
C GLY A 95 13.33 -6.39 7.38
N VAL A 96 13.25 -6.02 6.10
CA VAL A 96 12.88 -4.64 5.69
C VAL A 96 11.46 -4.30 6.13
N ALA A 97 10.50 -5.20 5.91
CA ALA A 97 9.12 -5.00 6.33
C ALA A 97 8.98 -4.86 7.84
N ASP A 98 9.76 -5.60 8.62
CA ASP A 98 9.76 -5.53 10.08
C ASP A 98 10.32 -4.19 10.57
N CYS A 99 11.41 -3.68 9.97
CA CYS A 99 11.92 -2.33 10.27
C CYS A 99 10.84 -1.26 10.02
N VAL A 100 10.15 -1.35 8.87
CA VAL A 100 9.06 -0.43 8.55
C VAL A 100 7.93 -0.51 9.57
N LYS A 101 7.55 -1.70 10.04
CA LYS A 101 6.48 -1.86 11.02
C LYS A 101 6.83 -1.33 12.41
N GLU A 102 8.10 -1.42 12.81
CA GLU A 102 8.57 -0.93 14.09
C GLU A 102 8.64 0.61 14.13
N ASP A 103 8.94 1.25 13.00
CA ASP A 103 9.10 2.71 12.89
C ASP A 103 7.81 3.51 12.64
N ILE A 104 6.74 2.85 12.17
CA ILE A 104 5.46 3.51 11.89
C ILE A 104 4.52 3.50 13.10
N ARG A 105 3.62 4.48 13.18
CA ARG A 105 2.63 4.53 14.27
C ARG A 105 1.51 3.52 14.02
N ALA A 106 1.45 2.51 14.88
CA ALA A 106 0.39 1.51 14.87
C ALA A 106 -1.01 2.17 14.87
N GLY A 107 -1.85 1.75 13.90
CA GLY A 107 -3.24 2.20 13.76
C GLY A 107 -3.45 3.52 13.01
N VAL A 108 -2.41 4.34 12.84
CA VAL A 108 -2.52 5.65 12.15
C VAL A 108 -1.82 5.61 10.81
N ASP A 109 -0.56 5.23 10.81
CA ASP A 109 0.27 5.10 9.63
C ASP A 109 -0.04 3.77 8.93
N ILE A 110 0.04 3.77 7.60
CA ILE A 110 -0.22 2.58 6.80
C ILE A 110 1.00 2.27 5.92
N ALA A 111 1.37 1.00 5.83
CA ALA A 111 2.49 0.55 5.02
C ALA A 111 2.07 -0.60 4.11
N ALA A 112 2.60 -0.57 2.89
CA ALA A 112 2.27 -1.52 1.85
C ALA A 112 3.49 -1.88 1.01
N ARG A 113 3.46 -3.07 0.44
CA ARG A 113 4.41 -3.50 -0.57
C ARG A 113 3.82 -3.20 -1.95
N MET A 114 4.49 -2.32 -2.68
CA MET A 114 4.04 -1.85 -3.99
C MET A 114 4.49 -2.78 -5.12
N SER A 115 5.66 -3.39 -4.96
CA SER A 115 6.28 -4.31 -5.93
C SER A 115 7.30 -5.19 -5.22
N ASP A 116 8.03 -6.04 -5.95
CA ASP A 116 8.98 -6.99 -5.37
C ASP A 116 10.05 -6.36 -4.46
N GLN A 117 10.40 -5.10 -4.73
CA GLN A 117 11.49 -4.38 -4.04
C GLN A 117 11.08 -2.97 -3.58
N ASP A 118 9.80 -2.62 -3.73
CA ASP A 118 9.29 -1.27 -3.46
C ASP A 118 8.23 -1.30 -2.36
N PHE A 119 8.34 -0.36 -1.43
CA PHE A 119 7.45 -0.20 -0.29
C PHE A 119 6.93 1.24 -0.24
N LEU A 120 5.68 1.40 0.18
CA LEU A 120 5.03 2.68 0.35
C LEU A 120 4.49 2.79 1.76
N ILE A 121 4.75 3.93 2.40
CA ILE A 121 4.25 4.26 3.73
C ILE A 121 3.48 5.57 3.61
N ALA A 122 2.27 5.61 4.15
CA ALA A 122 1.47 6.83 4.26
C ALA A 122 1.33 7.23 5.72
N MET A 123 1.64 8.49 5.99
CA MET A 123 1.74 9.08 7.32
C MET A 123 0.77 10.26 7.46
N PRO A 124 -0.51 10.01 7.77
CA PRO A 124 -1.48 11.08 7.98
C PRO A 124 -1.14 11.89 9.25
N GLY A 125 -1.35 13.21 9.18
CA GLY A 125 -1.03 14.12 10.28
C GLY A 125 0.47 14.30 10.53
N SER A 126 1.32 13.90 9.59
CA SER A 126 2.78 14.06 9.71
C SER A 126 3.29 15.06 8.66
N PRO A 127 3.94 16.17 9.09
CA PRO A 127 4.53 17.14 8.17
C PRO A 127 5.80 16.59 7.53
N LEU A 128 6.21 17.18 6.41
CA LEU A 128 7.39 16.76 5.62
C LEU A 128 8.62 16.48 6.48
N LYS A 129 8.97 17.42 7.38
CA LYS A 129 10.15 17.30 8.25
C LYS A 129 10.12 16.04 9.13
N LYS A 130 8.95 15.64 9.62
CA LYS A 130 8.81 14.42 10.44
C LYS A 130 8.91 13.18 9.57
N ALA A 131 8.33 13.22 8.37
CA ALA A 131 8.43 12.13 7.41
C ALA A 131 9.89 11.91 6.97
N GLU A 132 10.67 12.97 6.75
CA GLU A 132 12.11 12.88 6.46
C GLU A 132 12.93 12.27 7.61
N GLN A 133 12.58 12.57 8.86
CA GLN A 133 13.23 11.94 10.02
C GLN A 133 12.97 10.44 10.07
N ILE A 134 11.72 10.01 9.89
CA ILE A 134 11.37 8.58 9.85
C ILE A 134 12.02 7.91 8.63
N ALA A 135 12.08 8.58 7.48
CA ALA A 135 12.75 8.06 6.28
C ALA A 135 14.24 7.78 6.54
N ALA A 136 14.93 8.71 7.23
CA ALA A 136 16.33 8.53 7.59
C ALA A 136 16.52 7.41 8.63
N GLN A 137 15.61 7.29 9.60
CA GLN A 137 15.63 6.21 10.59
C GLN A 137 15.48 4.85 9.93
N ILE A 138 14.41 4.65 9.15
CA ILE A 138 14.14 3.40 8.42
C ILE A 138 15.34 3.03 7.53
N LYS A 139 15.93 4.01 6.83
CA LYS A 139 17.11 3.78 5.98
C LYS A 139 18.30 3.25 6.79
N ASN A 140 18.56 3.84 7.96
CA ASN A 140 19.65 3.41 8.85
C ASN A 140 19.37 2.01 9.42
N GLU A 141 18.14 1.76 9.86
CA GLU A 141 17.74 0.47 10.42
C GLU A 141 17.81 -0.66 9.39
N ILE A 142 17.33 -0.43 8.17
CA ILE A 142 17.49 -1.38 7.06
C ILE A 142 18.98 -1.65 6.83
N SER A 143 19.79 -0.58 6.81
CA SER A 143 21.23 -0.70 6.59
C SER A 143 21.95 -1.46 7.70
N GLU A 144 21.46 -1.44 8.94
CA GLU A 144 22.08 -2.12 10.08
C GLU A 144 21.58 -3.55 10.28
N ARG A 145 20.26 -3.75 10.25
CA ARG A 145 19.58 -5.01 10.61
C ARG A 145 19.60 -6.04 9.49
N VAL A 146 19.70 -5.59 8.24
CA VAL A 146 19.71 -6.45 7.04
C VAL A 146 21.14 -6.77 6.59
N LYS A 147 22.15 -6.52 7.43
CA LYS A 147 23.53 -6.94 7.17
C LYS A 147 23.68 -8.45 7.33
N ALA A 148 23.93 -9.13 6.22
CA ALA A 148 24.41 -10.52 6.21
C ALA A 148 25.68 -10.64 5.36
N PRO A 149 26.55 -11.64 5.61
CA PRO A 149 27.77 -11.83 4.83
C PRO A 149 27.45 -12.03 3.34
N GLY A 150 27.92 -11.13 2.48
CA GLY A 150 27.67 -11.17 1.03
C GLY A 150 26.37 -10.50 0.57
N VAL A 151 25.57 -9.96 1.49
CA VAL A 151 24.32 -9.25 1.19
C VAL A 151 24.58 -7.75 1.12
N VAL A 152 24.18 -7.12 0.01
CA VAL A 152 24.23 -5.67 -0.15
C VAL A 152 22.82 -5.16 -0.41
N VAL A 153 22.25 -4.46 0.58
CA VAL A 153 20.94 -3.82 0.49
C VAL A 153 21.15 -2.32 0.60
N GLU A 154 20.86 -1.61 -0.49
CA GLU A 154 20.80 -0.14 -0.50
C GLU A 154 19.33 0.28 -0.61
N ALA A 155 18.80 0.81 0.49
CA ALA A 155 17.47 1.42 0.49
C ALA A 155 17.58 2.88 0.05
N ALA A 156 16.85 3.21 -1.02
CA ALA A 156 16.64 4.58 -1.46
C ALA A 156 15.25 5.02 -1.01
N VAL A 157 15.16 6.15 -0.30
CA VAL A 157 13.91 6.62 0.31
C VAL A 157 13.59 8.02 -0.20
N GLY A 158 12.41 8.18 -0.80
CA GLY A 158 11.89 9.46 -1.26
C GLY A 158 10.67 9.86 -0.43
N VAL A 159 10.58 11.16 -0.12
CA VAL A 159 9.49 11.72 0.70
C VAL A 159 8.72 12.78 -0.09
N ALA A 160 7.39 12.66 -0.10
CA ALA A 160 6.50 13.66 -0.65
C ALA A 160 5.46 14.07 0.39
N GLU A 161 5.21 15.37 0.50
CA GLU A 161 4.13 15.92 1.31
C GLU A 161 3.01 16.37 0.36
N TYR A 162 1.79 16.01 0.72
CA TYR A 162 0.59 16.57 0.14
C TYR A 162 0.35 17.94 0.77
N SER A 163 0.64 18.99 0.01
CA SER A 163 0.26 20.36 0.35
C SER A 163 -0.93 20.77 -0.51
N VAL A 164 -1.95 21.33 0.13
CA VAL A 164 -3.15 21.89 -0.51
C VAL A 164 -2.81 23.03 -1.49
N SER A 165 -1.58 23.57 -1.45
CA SER A 165 -1.14 24.74 -2.22
C SER A 165 -0.77 24.48 -3.69
N THR A 166 -0.83 23.25 -4.20
CA THR A 166 -0.56 23.02 -5.63
C THR A 166 -1.85 23.23 -6.41
N GLU A 167 -2.01 24.41 -7.00
CA GLU A 167 -3.13 24.78 -7.89
C GLU A 167 -3.21 23.91 -9.17
N ASP A 168 -2.36 22.90 -9.32
CA ASP A 168 -2.37 21.91 -10.41
C ASP A 168 -3.08 20.58 -10.07
N PHE A 169 -3.63 20.43 -8.86
CA PHE A 169 -4.41 19.24 -8.50
C PHE A 169 -5.82 19.27 -9.13
N ALA A 170 -5.87 19.00 -10.43
CA ALA A 170 -7.12 18.77 -11.14
C ALA A 170 -7.80 17.52 -10.60
N ALA A 171 -9.02 17.72 -10.09
CA ALA A 171 -9.93 16.73 -9.52
C ALA A 171 -10.10 15.49 -10.40
N THR A 172 -9.31 14.44 -10.17
CA THR A 172 -9.53 13.06 -10.66
C THR A 172 -8.62 12.13 -9.82
N SER A 173 -8.83 10.81 -9.88
CA SER A 173 -8.08 9.71 -9.26
C SER A 173 -6.54 9.73 -9.39
N ASN A 174 -5.93 10.81 -9.88
CA ASN A 174 -4.53 11.00 -10.23
C ASN A 174 -3.70 11.71 -9.13
N GLU A 175 -4.31 12.37 -8.14
CA GLU A 175 -3.56 13.07 -7.07
C GLU A 175 -2.66 12.11 -6.27
N VAL A 176 -3.21 10.95 -5.93
CA VAL A 176 -2.50 9.88 -5.21
C VAL A 176 -1.36 9.31 -6.05
N ASP A 177 -1.63 9.02 -7.33
CA ASP A 177 -0.64 8.46 -8.25
C ASP A 177 0.49 9.45 -8.50
N GLU A 178 0.18 10.74 -8.63
CA GLU A 178 1.16 11.81 -8.77
C GLU A 178 2.01 11.98 -7.51
N LEU A 179 1.39 11.91 -6.32
CA LEU A 179 2.12 11.97 -5.06
C LEU A 179 3.12 10.81 -4.96
N ILE A 180 2.68 9.58 -5.27
CA ILE A 180 3.55 8.40 -5.33
C ILE A 180 4.66 8.59 -6.36
N ARG A 181 4.34 9.13 -7.55
CA ARG A 181 5.32 9.42 -8.60
C ARG A 181 6.39 10.40 -8.14
N VAL A 182 6.01 11.46 -7.45
CA VAL A 182 6.94 12.46 -6.89
C VAL A 182 7.83 11.83 -5.81
N ALA A 183 7.25 11.04 -4.91
CA ALA A 183 8.02 10.32 -3.88
C ALA A 183 9.00 9.32 -4.52
N ALA A 184 8.55 8.55 -5.50
CA ALA A 184 9.40 7.60 -6.24
C ALA A 184 10.52 8.33 -7.01
N ALA A 185 10.23 9.44 -7.68
CA ALA A 185 11.24 10.24 -8.37
C ALA A 185 12.31 10.78 -7.41
N LYS A 186 11.91 11.22 -6.22
CA LYS A 186 12.85 11.65 -5.17
C LYS A 186 13.67 10.48 -4.59
N SER A 187 13.14 9.27 -4.60
CA SER A 187 13.91 8.08 -4.21
C SER A 187 14.98 7.69 -5.24
N CYS A 188 14.90 8.20 -6.47
CA CYS A 188 15.89 7.94 -7.53
C CYS A 188 17.08 8.93 -7.52
N LEU A 189 16.98 10.04 -6.79
CA LEU A 189 18.03 11.07 -6.63
C LEU A 189 19.00 10.69 -5.50
#